data_AF-A0A356XFV2-F1
#
_entry.id   AF-A0A356XFV2-F1
#
_cell.length_a   1.000
_cell.length_b   1.000
_cell.length_c   1.000
_cell.angle_alpha   90.00
_cell.angle_beta   90.00
_cell.angle_gamma   90.00
#
_symmetry.space_group_name_H-M   'P 1'
#
loop_
_entity.id
_entity.type
_entity.pdbx_description
1 polymer ?
#
loop_
_entity_poly.entity_id
_entity_poly.type
_entity_poly.pdbx_seq_one_letter_code
_entity_poly.pdbx_strand_id
1 'polypeptide(L)'
;LRREGFCVTQATVSRDIKDLKLIKVLTGDGHSRYITSGMGEGQNYGKLLSIFSESFVSADYSGNIVVVHTLPGMAQASASAVDSLKWPVILGSIAGDDTMMVVCRDPAAAENVATRFCGMASQK
;
A
#
# COMPACT_ATOMS: atom_id res chain seq x y z
N LEU A 1 -11.23 -29.26 4.39
CA LEU A 1 -12.53 -29.69 3.82
C LEU A 1 -12.84 -31.17 4.05
N ARG A 2 -12.50 -32.15 3.19
CA ARG A 2 -12.89 -33.56 3.43
C ARG A 2 -12.32 -34.16 4.73
N ARG A 3 -11.05 -33.90 5.02
CA ARG A 3 -10.40 -34.30 6.28
C ARG A 3 -11.01 -33.61 7.51
N GLU A 4 -11.72 -32.51 7.31
CA GLU A 4 -12.42 -31.75 8.37
C GLU A 4 -13.92 -32.09 8.40
N GLY A 5 -14.35 -33.16 7.71
CA GLY A 5 -15.74 -33.64 7.75
C GLY A 5 -16.70 -33.01 6.74
N PHE A 6 -16.23 -32.11 5.86
CA PHE A 6 -17.09 -31.50 4.84
C PHE A 6 -17.26 -32.39 3.61
N CYS A 7 -18.50 -32.77 3.32
CA CYS A 7 -18.90 -33.48 2.10
C CYS A 7 -18.89 -32.53 0.90
N VAL A 8 -17.73 -32.38 0.25
CA VAL A 8 -17.56 -31.49 -0.91
C VAL A 8 -17.11 -32.23 -2.18
N THR A 9 -17.54 -31.70 -3.33
CA THR A 9 -17.11 -32.12 -4.66
C THR A 9 -16.18 -31.07 -5.28
N GLN A 10 -15.45 -31.43 -6.34
CA GLN A 10 -14.64 -30.46 -7.09
C GLN A 10 -15.50 -29.32 -7.66
N ALA A 11 -16.73 -29.62 -8.11
CA ALA A 11 -17.66 -28.61 -8.62
C ALA A 11 -18.12 -27.63 -7.52
N THR A 12 -18.35 -28.13 -6.30
CA THR A 12 -18.69 -27.30 -5.14
C THR A 12 -17.52 -26.36 -4.81
N VAL A 13 -16.31 -26.90 -4.67
CA VAL A 13 -15.11 -26.12 -4.38
C VAL A 13 -14.80 -25.12 -5.50
N SER A 14 -15.04 -25.47 -6.77
CA SER A 14 -14.85 -24.56 -7.90
C SER A 14 -15.84 -23.39 -7.90
N ARG A 15 -17.08 -23.60 -7.47
CA ARG A 15 -18.06 -22.51 -7.28
C ARG A 15 -17.66 -21.65 -6.09
N ASP A 16 -17.30 -22.24 -4.96
CA ASP A 16 -16.87 -21.50 -3.77
C ASP A 16 -15.63 -20.64 -4.05
N ILE A 17 -14.64 -21.15 -4.80
CA ILE A 17 -13.48 -20.37 -5.25
C ILE A 17 -13.91 -19.15 -6.07
N LYS A 18 -14.91 -19.31 -6.94
CA LYS A 18 -15.43 -18.22 -7.78
C LYS A 18 -16.24 -17.21 -6.95
N ASP A 19 -17.08 -17.68 -6.05
CA ASP A 19 -17.96 -16.87 -5.20
C ASP A 19 -17.16 -16.09 -4.15
N LEU A 20 -16.13 -16.72 -3.56
CA LEU A 20 -15.15 -16.09 -2.67
C LEU A 20 -14.10 -15.25 -3.41
N LYS A 21 -14.17 -15.21 -4.75
CA LYS A 21 -13.24 -14.50 -5.63
C LYS A 21 -11.78 -14.83 -5.29
N LEU A 22 -11.41 -16.09 -5.14
CA LEU A 22 -10.02 -16.43 -4.85
C LEU A 22 -9.18 -16.33 -6.13
N ILE A 23 -7.98 -15.78 -6.02
CA ILE A 23 -6.97 -15.76 -7.10
C ILE A 23 -5.83 -16.72 -6.77
N LYS A 24 -5.26 -17.35 -7.79
CA LYS A 24 -4.11 -18.24 -7.66
C LYS A 24 -2.83 -17.43 -7.86
N VAL A 25 -1.97 -17.39 -6.86
CA VAL A 25 -0.70 -16.65 -6.88
C VAL A 25 0.47 -17.62 -6.77
N LEU A 26 1.54 -17.34 -7.50
CA LEU A 26 2.81 -18.06 -7.41
C LEU A 26 3.64 -17.45 -6.28
N THR A 27 4.09 -18.28 -5.34
CA THR A 27 4.98 -17.87 -4.25
C THR A 27 6.44 -17.96 -4.72
N GLY A 28 7.35 -17.21 -4.08
CA GLY A 28 8.76 -17.10 -4.49
C GLY A 28 9.55 -18.42 -4.43
N ASP A 29 8.99 -19.44 -3.77
CA ASP A 29 9.46 -20.82 -3.69
C ASP A 29 8.88 -21.73 -4.81
N GLY A 30 8.14 -21.17 -5.78
CA GLY A 30 7.59 -21.90 -6.93
C GLY A 30 6.27 -22.62 -6.68
N HIS A 31 5.71 -22.52 -5.46
CA HIS A 31 4.41 -23.10 -5.14
C HIS A 31 3.26 -22.17 -5.54
N SER A 32 2.05 -22.73 -5.70
CA SER A 32 0.85 -21.93 -5.96
C SER A 32 -0.08 -21.94 -4.75
N ARG A 33 -0.60 -20.78 -4.37
CA ARG A 33 -1.58 -20.62 -3.29
C ARG A 33 -2.79 -19.83 -3.74
N TYR A 34 -3.98 -20.18 -3.25
CA TYR A 34 -5.19 -19.39 -3.44
C TYR A 34 -5.32 -18.35 -2.32
N ILE A 35 -5.56 -17.10 -2.69
CA ILE A 35 -5.78 -15.97 -1.77
C ILE A 35 -7.09 -15.25 -2.12
N THR A 36 -7.76 -14.65 -1.16
CA THR A 36 -8.99 -13.87 -1.39
C THR A 36 -8.69 -12.61 -2.20
N SER A 37 -9.51 -12.29 -3.20
CA SER A 37 -9.45 -11.03 -4.00
C SER A 37 -9.76 -9.76 -3.18
N GLY A 38 -9.94 -9.88 -1.86
CA GLY A 38 -9.73 -8.75 -0.93
C GLY A 38 -8.29 -8.24 -0.92
N MET A 39 -7.32 -9.05 -1.39
CA MET A 39 -5.97 -8.59 -1.78
C MET A 39 -5.91 -7.99 -3.20
N GLY A 40 -7.05 -7.57 -3.77
CA GLY A 40 -7.10 -6.65 -4.92
C GLY A 40 -6.52 -5.26 -4.59
N GLU A 41 -6.24 -4.99 -3.32
CA GLU A 41 -5.36 -3.93 -2.85
C GLU A 41 -3.97 -4.00 -3.53
N GLY A 42 -3.34 -5.17 -3.66
CA GLY A 42 -1.95 -5.26 -4.15
C GLY A 42 -1.67 -4.64 -5.54
N GLN A 43 -2.62 -4.70 -6.48
CA GLN A 43 -2.42 -4.12 -7.83
C GLN A 43 -2.60 -2.59 -7.85
N ASN A 44 -3.58 -2.05 -7.12
CA ASN A 44 -3.75 -0.61 -7.00
C ASN A 44 -2.64 0.01 -6.14
N TYR A 45 -2.18 -0.72 -5.11
CA TYR A 45 -1.12 -0.27 -4.21
C TYR A 45 0.22 -0.12 -4.96
N GLY A 46 0.57 -1.08 -5.83
CA GLY A 46 1.77 -0.96 -6.66
C GLY A 46 1.72 0.25 -7.59
N LYS A 47 0.57 0.52 -8.22
CA LYS A 47 0.38 1.69 -9.09
C LYS A 47 0.46 3.01 -8.33
N LEU A 48 -0.17 3.07 -7.16
CA LEU A 48 -0.15 4.26 -6.29
C LEU A 48 1.26 4.54 -5.75
N LEU A 49 1.99 3.50 -5.35
CA LEU A 49 3.39 3.62 -4.95
C LEU A 49 4.30 4.09 -6.09
N SER A 50 4.06 3.64 -7.33
CA SER A 50 4.75 4.15 -8.53
C SER A 50 4.51 5.65 -8.68
N ILE A 51 3.25 6.10 -8.57
CA ILE A 51 2.88 7.53 -8.65
C ILE A 51 3.60 8.34 -7.58
N PHE A 52 3.62 7.85 -6.33
CA PHE A 52 4.36 8.51 -5.26
C PHE A 52 5.85 8.62 -5.59
N SER A 53 6.47 7.50 -5.98
CA SER A 53 7.92 7.45 -6.29
C SER A 53 8.30 8.32 -7.48
N GLU A 54 7.48 8.38 -8.53
CA GLU A 54 7.74 9.17 -9.74
C GLU A 54 7.55 10.67 -9.53
N SER A 55 6.66 11.05 -8.62
CA SER A 55 6.36 12.45 -8.31
C SER A 55 7.17 13.02 -7.15
N PHE A 56 7.84 12.18 -6.35
CA PHE A 56 8.59 12.61 -5.17
C PHE A 56 9.78 13.51 -5.55
N VAL A 57 9.92 14.64 -4.85
CA VAL A 57 11.05 15.57 -4.99
C VAL A 57 11.91 15.55 -3.73
N SER A 58 11.31 15.75 -2.56
CA SER A 58 12.01 15.74 -1.28
C SER A 58 11.04 15.50 -0.12
N ALA A 59 11.57 15.11 1.04
CA ALA A 59 10.83 15.08 2.29
C ALA A 59 11.71 15.55 3.45
N ASP A 60 11.10 16.26 4.39
CA ASP A 60 11.71 16.65 5.66
C ASP A 60 10.66 16.59 6.77
N TYR A 61 11.07 16.72 8.03
CA TYR A 61 10.17 16.61 9.17
C TYR A 61 10.44 17.65 10.27
N SER A 62 9.39 17.99 11.00
CA SER A 62 9.46 18.85 12.19
C SER A 62 8.42 18.40 13.21
N GLY A 63 8.88 18.08 14.42
CA GLY A 63 8.04 17.42 15.42
C GLY A 63 7.46 16.13 14.85
N ASN A 64 6.15 15.95 14.93
CA ASN A 64 5.44 14.79 14.38
C ASN A 64 4.91 15.00 12.95
N ILE A 65 5.35 16.03 12.24
CA ILE A 65 4.88 16.36 10.90
C ILE A 65 5.98 16.07 9.89
N VAL A 66 5.64 15.39 8.79
CA VAL A 66 6.49 15.23 7.62
C VAL A 66 5.94 16.10 6.50
N VAL A 67 6.79 16.93 5.90
CA VAL A 67 6.48 17.73 4.72
C VAL A 67 7.12 17.05 3.51
N VAL A 68 6.31 16.73 2.50
CA VAL A 68 6.76 16.08 1.27
C VAL A 68 6.50 17.02 0.10
N HIS A 69 7.55 17.33 -0.65
CA HIS A 69 7.46 18.06 -1.91
C HIS A 69 7.36 17.07 -3.07
N THR A 70 6.49 17.37 -4.01
CA THR A 70 6.25 16.59 -5.21
C THR A 70 6.43 17.44 -6.45
N LEU A 71 6.34 16.84 -7.63
CA LEU A 71 6.16 17.57 -8.87
C LEU A 71 4.86 18.41 -8.82
N PRO A 72 4.78 19.54 -9.54
CA PRO A 72 3.59 20.39 -9.57
C PRO A 72 2.31 19.61 -9.93
N GLY A 73 1.23 19.88 -9.20
CA GLY A 73 -0.07 19.21 -9.37
C GLY A 73 -0.15 17.75 -8.91
N MET A 74 0.91 17.17 -8.33
CA MET A 74 0.96 15.76 -7.96
C MET A 74 0.72 15.48 -6.48
N ALA A 75 0.70 16.49 -5.61
CA ALA A 75 0.64 16.27 -4.16
C ALA A 75 -0.61 15.49 -3.74
N GLN A 76 -1.77 15.77 -4.36
CA GLN A 76 -3.03 15.06 -4.07
C GLN A 76 -2.96 13.57 -4.41
N ALA A 77 -2.40 13.21 -5.58
CA ALA A 77 -2.26 11.82 -5.99
C ALA A 77 -1.30 11.06 -5.07
N SER A 78 -0.21 11.73 -4.68
CA SER A 78 0.82 11.18 -3.81
C SER A 78 0.34 11.01 -2.37
N ALA A 79 -0.48 11.93 -1.86
CA ALA A 79 -1.13 11.81 -0.55
C ALA A 79 -2.11 10.63 -0.52
N SER A 80 -2.93 10.50 -1.57
CA SER A 80 -3.83 9.34 -1.74
C SER A 80 -3.06 8.00 -1.77
N ALA A 81 -1.88 7.99 -2.40
CA ALA A 81 -1.00 6.84 -2.39
C ALA A 81 -0.46 6.52 -0.99
N VAL A 82 0.01 7.54 -0.25
CA VAL A 82 0.51 7.39 1.14
C VAL A 82 -0.59 6.89 2.08
N ASP A 83 -1.78 7.48 2.03
CA ASP A 83 -2.92 7.09 2.88
C ASP A 83 -3.36 5.65 2.60
N SER A 84 -3.27 5.22 1.33
CA SER A 84 -3.56 3.85 0.94
C SER A 84 -2.60 2.83 1.57
N LEU A 85 -1.38 3.23 1.96
CA LEU A 85 -0.43 2.33 2.64
C LEU A 85 -0.88 1.92 4.04
N LYS A 86 -1.85 2.65 4.62
CA LYS A 86 -2.42 2.38 5.96
C LYS A 86 -1.33 2.14 7.02
N TRP A 87 -0.23 2.90 6.95
CA TRP A 87 0.86 2.77 7.91
C TRP A 87 0.36 3.18 9.30
N PRO A 88 0.44 2.29 10.32
CA PRO A 88 -0.14 2.57 11.63
C PRO A 88 0.39 3.83 12.32
N VAL A 89 1.59 4.26 11.95
CA VAL A 89 2.28 5.43 12.51
C VAL A 89 1.84 6.76 11.90
N ILE A 90 1.16 6.73 10.75
CA ILE A 90 0.58 7.91 10.09
C ILE A 90 -0.86 8.06 10.56
N LEU A 91 -1.24 9.26 10.99
CA LEU A 91 -2.62 9.62 11.35
C LEU A 91 -3.43 10.07 10.14
N GLY A 92 -2.77 10.71 9.16
CA GLY A 92 -3.36 11.12 7.90
C GLY A 92 -2.50 12.14 7.17
N SER A 93 -2.95 12.56 5.99
CA SER A 93 -2.27 13.55 5.16
C SER A 93 -3.21 14.67 4.68
N ILE A 94 -2.64 15.85 4.38
CA ILE A 94 -3.30 16.98 3.72
C ILE A 94 -2.41 17.43 2.57
N ALA A 95 -2.95 17.46 1.36
CA ALA A 95 -2.21 17.86 0.16
C ALA A 95 -2.63 19.25 -0.36
N GLY A 96 -1.63 20.03 -0.76
CA GLY A 96 -1.77 21.19 -1.64
C GLY A 96 -1.57 20.81 -3.10
N ASP A 97 -0.84 21.64 -3.84
CA ASP A 97 -0.54 21.41 -5.27
C ASP A 97 0.74 20.58 -5.48
N ASP A 98 1.86 21.08 -4.95
CA ASP A 98 3.20 20.50 -5.05
C ASP A 98 3.77 20.06 -3.69
N THR A 99 2.97 20.18 -2.63
CA THR A 99 3.39 19.92 -1.26
C THR A 99 2.29 19.21 -0.49
N MET A 100 2.63 18.19 0.29
CA MET A 100 1.71 17.59 1.26
C MET A 100 2.32 17.57 2.66
N MET A 101 1.42 17.61 3.64
CA MET A 101 1.72 17.44 5.05
C MET A 101 1.21 16.07 5.51
N VAL A 102 2.06 15.28 6.15
CA VAL A 102 1.72 13.98 6.73
C VAL A 102 1.89 14.07 8.25
N VAL A 103 0.81 13.82 8.98
CA VAL A 103 0.81 13.87 10.44
C VAL A 103 1.09 12.47 10.98
N CYS A 104 2.17 12.33 11.73
CA CYS A 104 2.57 11.08 12.40
C CYS A 104 2.15 11.10 13.87
N ARG A 105 2.15 9.91 14.49
CA ARG A 105 1.79 9.75 15.91
C ARG A 105 2.75 10.43 16.88
N ASP A 106 4.03 10.46 16.55
CA ASP A 106 5.09 11.01 17.38
C ASP A 106 6.30 11.46 16.53
N PRO A 107 7.25 12.22 17.10
CA PRO A 107 8.41 12.70 16.34
C PRO A 107 9.33 11.62 15.80
N ALA A 108 9.51 10.50 16.52
CA ALA A 108 10.34 9.39 16.06
C ALA A 108 9.68 8.69 14.86
N ALA A 109 8.36 8.59 14.85
CA ALA A 109 7.61 8.12 13.69
C ALA A 109 7.80 9.03 12.47
N ALA A 110 7.78 10.36 12.66
CA ALA A 110 8.00 11.31 11.57
C ALA A 110 9.39 11.17 10.92
N GLU A 111 10.44 11.08 11.75
CA GLU A 111 11.81 10.83 11.27
C GLU A 111 11.93 9.54 10.44
N ASN A 112 11.35 8.45 10.95
CA ASN A 112 11.34 7.15 10.27
C ASN A 112 10.56 7.20 8.95
N VAL A 113 9.42 7.89 8.93
CA VAL A 113 8.59 8.05 7.73
C VAL A 113 9.32 8.89 6.68
N ALA A 114 9.92 10.01 7.06
CA ALA A 114 10.71 10.85 6.16
C ALA A 114 11.87 10.08 5.53
N THR A 115 12.61 9.32 6.34
CA THR A 115 13.73 8.48 5.87
C THR A 115 13.25 7.40 4.90
N ARG A 116 12.09 6.77 5.17
CA ARG A 116 11.48 5.80 4.26
C ARG A 116 11.05 6.42 2.94
N PHE A 117 10.46 7.61 2.95
CA PHE A 117 10.06 8.30 1.72
C PHE A 117 11.27 8.62 0.84
N CYS A 118 12.36 9.12 1.42
CA CYS A 118 13.62 9.32 0.69
C CYS A 118 14.20 8.00 0.13
N GLY A 119 14.07 6.89 0.87
CA GLY A 119 14.50 5.57 0.43
C GLY A 119 13.67 5.00 -0.74
N MET A 120 12.37 5.28 -0.79
CA MET A 120 11.49 4.80 -1.87
C MET A 120 11.81 5.47 -3.22
N ALA A 121 12.15 6.76 -3.21
CA ALA A 121 12.52 7.49 -4.43
C ALA A 121 13.88 7.05 -5.02
N SER A 122 14.72 6.37 -4.24
CA SER A 122 16.07 5.93 -4.62
C SER A 122 16.08 4.59 -5.37
N GLN A 123 14.94 3.90 -5.50
CA GLN A 123 14.81 2.66 -6.30
C GLN A 123 14.48 2.97 -7.77
N LYS A 124 15.41 3.66 -8.45
CA LYS A 124 15.42 3.72 -9.93
C LYS A 124 16.20 2.57 -10.53
#